data_AF-A0A183M4S0-F1
#
_entry.id   AF-A0A183M4S0-F1
#
_cell.length_a   1.000
_cell.length_b   1.000
_cell.length_c   1.000
_cell.angle_alpha   90.00
_cell.angle_beta   90.00
_cell.angle_gamma   90.00
#
_symmetry.space_group_name_H-M   'P 1'
#
loop_
_entity.id
_entity.type
_entity.pdbx_description
1 polymer ?
#
loop_
_entity_poly.entity_id
_entity_poly.type
_entity_poly.pdbx_seq_one_letter_code
_entity_poly.pdbx_strand_id
1 'polypeptide(L)'
;MEDNWKEKVQAQAEYTEANKQVKRSIRADKKKCVELATTAEKAAREGNMKQLYDTPKKLAGKYSKPERPVKDKEVKPITEIQQQQNRWVEYFEEIQNRPTPMNPPDIEVAHTDLPIDTELRHYGSSSNNQLSVTRHCTSTSSIMKRHLTV
;
A
#
# COMPACT_ATOMS: atom_id res chain seq x y z
N MET A 1 6.59 -54.48 -26.26
CA MET A 1 5.61 -53.45 -26.68
C MET A 1 4.59 -53.15 -25.59
N GLU A 2 4.16 -54.15 -24.81
CA GLU A 2 3.17 -53.98 -23.72
C GLU A 2 3.66 -53.09 -22.56
N ASP A 3 4.96 -53.10 -22.24
CA ASP A 3 5.48 -52.31 -21.10
C ASP A 3 5.44 -50.80 -21.35
N ASN A 4 5.75 -50.35 -22.57
CA ASN A 4 5.65 -48.94 -22.98
C ASN A 4 4.20 -48.41 -22.91
N TRP A 5 3.23 -49.27 -23.25
CA TRP A 5 1.82 -48.93 -23.12
C TRP A 5 1.40 -48.75 -21.66
N LYS A 6 1.84 -49.66 -20.77
CA LYS A 6 1.56 -49.55 -19.32
C LYS A 6 2.16 -48.29 -18.71
N GLU A 7 3.40 -47.94 -19.07
CA GLU A 7 4.06 -46.71 -18.62
C GLU A 7 3.31 -45.45 -19.06
N LYS A 8 2.82 -45.40 -20.30
CA LYS A 8 2.02 -44.27 -20.79
C LYS A 8 0.70 -44.09 -20.05
N VAL A 9 -0.01 -45.19 -19.79
CA VAL A 9 -1.28 -45.16 -19.05
C VAL A 9 -1.04 -44.68 -17.60
N GLN A 10 0.03 -45.15 -16.96
CA GLN A 10 0.42 -44.72 -15.62
C GLN A 10 0.75 -43.23 -15.57
N ALA A 11 1.60 -42.75 -16.49
CA ALA A 11 1.96 -41.34 -16.57
C ALA A 11 0.75 -40.42 -16.81
N GLN A 12 -0.22 -40.87 -17.62
CA GLN A 12 -1.46 -40.13 -17.86
C GLN A 12 -2.36 -40.06 -16.61
N ALA A 13 -2.42 -41.14 -15.83
CA ALA A 13 -3.14 -41.17 -14.56
C ALA A 13 -2.50 -40.22 -13.54
N GLU A 14 -1.17 -40.26 -13.40
CA GLU A 14 -0.40 -39.36 -12.53
C GLU A 14 -0.58 -37.90 -12.91
N TYR A 15 -0.46 -37.57 -14.21
CA TYR A 15 -0.72 -36.21 -14.71
C TYR A 15 -2.14 -35.74 -14.37
N THR A 16 -3.13 -36.61 -14.51
CA THR A 16 -4.52 -36.26 -14.22
C THR A 16 -4.73 -35.97 -12.73
N GLU A 17 -4.13 -36.76 -11.85
CA GLU A 17 -4.22 -36.54 -10.41
C GLU A 17 -3.46 -35.29 -9.96
N ALA A 18 -2.25 -35.07 -10.47
CA ALA A 18 -1.47 -33.85 -10.22
C ALA A 18 -2.22 -32.59 -10.68
N ASN A 19 -2.84 -32.62 -11.87
CA ASN A 19 -3.64 -31.50 -12.38
C ASN A 19 -4.88 -31.22 -11.52
N LYS A 20 -5.53 -32.27 -10.99
CA LYS A 20 -6.63 -32.09 -10.01
C LYS A 20 -6.11 -31.43 -8.74
N GLN A 21 -4.97 -31.87 -8.21
CA GLN A 21 -4.36 -31.30 -7.01
C GLN A 21 -4.02 -29.82 -7.20
N VAL A 22 -3.38 -29.46 -8.32
CA VAL A 22 -3.06 -28.07 -8.67
C VAL A 22 -4.32 -27.21 -8.78
N LYS A 23 -5.37 -27.69 -9.43
CA LYS A 23 -6.65 -26.95 -9.49
C LYS A 23 -7.27 -26.73 -8.11
N ARG A 24 -7.15 -27.70 -7.20
CA ARG A 24 -7.61 -27.56 -5.81
C ARG A 24 -6.76 -26.54 -5.05
N SER A 25 -5.43 -26.57 -5.18
CA SER A 25 -4.55 -25.60 -4.51
C SER A 25 -4.77 -24.18 -5.00
N ILE A 26 -4.89 -23.95 -6.31
CA ILE A 26 -5.18 -22.62 -6.88
C ILE A 26 -6.49 -22.06 -6.31
N ARG A 27 -7.53 -22.89 -6.17
CA ARG A 27 -8.80 -22.47 -5.57
C ARG A 27 -8.65 -22.14 -4.08
N ALA A 28 -7.86 -22.90 -3.35
CA ALA A 28 -7.59 -22.66 -1.93
C ALA A 28 -6.80 -21.36 -1.73
N ASP A 29 -5.75 -21.14 -2.52
CA ASP A 29 -4.95 -19.92 -2.48
C ASP A 29 -5.78 -18.68 -2.83
N LYS A 30 -6.64 -18.78 -3.85
CA LYS A 30 -7.58 -17.69 -4.18
C LYS A 30 -8.47 -17.33 -3.00
N LYS A 31 -9.03 -18.32 -2.29
CA LYS A 31 -9.85 -18.08 -1.09
C LYS A 31 -9.05 -17.41 0.02
N LYS A 32 -7.84 -17.93 0.29
CA LYS A 32 -6.94 -17.39 1.30
C LYS A 32 -6.56 -15.93 1.01
N CYS A 33 -6.29 -15.57 -0.25
CA CYS A 33 -6.03 -14.18 -0.63
C CYS A 33 -7.22 -13.27 -0.36
N VAL A 34 -8.45 -13.72 -0.65
CA VAL A 34 -9.67 -12.94 -0.38
C VAL A 34 -9.89 -12.75 1.12
N GLU A 35 -9.76 -13.80 1.93
CA GLU A 35 -9.91 -13.71 3.40
C GLU A 35 -8.87 -12.77 4.05
N LEU A 36 -7.65 -12.74 3.53
CA LEU A 36 -6.62 -11.82 4.02
C LEU A 36 -6.89 -10.38 3.60
N ALA A 37 -7.42 -10.16 2.38
CA ALA A 37 -7.82 -8.84 1.92
C ALA A 37 -8.94 -8.26 2.79
N THR A 38 -9.96 -9.06 3.13
CA THR A 38 -11.05 -8.61 4.02
C THR A 38 -10.53 -8.34 5.44
N THR A 39 -9.56 -9.12 5.93
CA THR A 39 -8.91 -8.87 7.22
C THR A 39 -8.11 -7.57 7.22
N ALA A 40 -7.35 -7.30 6.14
CA ALA A 40 -6.58 -6.06 5.99
C ALA A 40 -7.51 -4.85 5.89
N GLU A 41 -8.62 -4.93 5.16
CA GLU A 41 -9.63 -3.86 5.08
C GLU A 41 -10.23 -3.55 6.46
N LYS A 42 -10.54 -4.58 7.25
CA LYS A 42 -11.02 -4.40 8.62
C LYS A 42 -9.97 -3.71 9.49
N ALA A 43 -8.72 -4.15 9.42
CA ALA A 43 -7.62 -3.51 10.15
C ALA A 43 -7.44 -2.03 9.76
N ALA A 44 -7.61 -1.69 8.48
CA ALA A 44 -7.58 -0.31 8.00
C ALA A 44 -8.70 0.53 8.64
N ARG A 45 -9.92 0.01 8.65
CA ARG A 45 -11.10 0.67 9.24
C ARG A 45 -10.95 0.89 10.75
N GLU A 46 -10.31 -0.04 11.44
CA GLU A 46 -10.05 0.03 12.89
C GLU A 46 -8.78 0.84 13.24
N GLY A 47 -8.04 1.34 12.24
CA GLY A 47 -6.78 2.07 12.46
C GLY A 47 -5.61 1.20 12.94
N ASN A 48 -5.72 -0.13 12.84
CA ASN A 48 -4.65 -1.05 13.23
C ASN A 48 -3.61 -1.19 12.11
N MET A 49 -2.75 -0.18 11.99
CA MET A 49 -1.71 -0.12 10.96
C MET A 49 -0.74 -1.30 11.02
N LYS A 50 -0.45 -1.83 12.22
CA LYS A 50 0.46 -2.98 12.37
C LYS A 50 -0.10 -4.22 11.66
N GLN A 51 -1.35 -4.58 11.94
CA GLN A 51 -2.00 -5.73 11.30
C GLN A 51 -2.20 -5.52 9.79
N LEU A 52 -2.47 -4.27 9.37
CA LEU A 52 -2.56 -3.90 7.96
C LEU A 52 -1.28 -4.26 7.19
N TYR A 53 -0.09 -3.98 7.74
CA TYR A 53 1.19 -4.27 7.09
C TYR A 53 1.66 -5.72 7.26
N ASP A 54 1.39 -6.34 8.40
CA ASP A 54 1.80 -7.72 8.66
C ASP A 54 1.03 -8.75 7.79
N THR A 55 -0.21 -8.43 7.41
CA THR A 55 -1.09 -9.35 6.66
C THR A 55 -0.63 -9.56 5.20
N PRO A 56 -0.35 -8.50 4.41
CA PRO A 56 0.24 -8.64 3.06
C PRO A 56 1.68 -9.16 3.10
N LYS A 57 2.46 -8.81 4.13
CA LYS A 57 3.85 -9.29 4.28
C LYS A 57 3.94 -10.81 4.40
N LYS A 58 2.93 -11.47 4.99
CA LYS A 58 2.83 -12.93 5.03
C LYS A 58 2.55 -13.56 3.65
N LEU A 59 1.91 -12.84 2.73
CA LEU A 59 1.66 -13.30 1.36
C LEU A 59 2.89 -13.15 0.45
N ALA A 60 3.64 -12.07 0.61
CA ALA A 60 4.79 -11.77 -0.23
C ALA A 60 5.97 -12.76 -0.07
N GLY A 61 5.86 -13.74 0.82
CA GLY A 61 6.90 -14.72 1.07
C GLY A 61 8.18 -14.10 1.66
N LYS A 62 9.29 -14.84 1.61
CA LYS A 62 10.59 -14.32 2.03
C LYS A 62 11.16 -13.48 0.88
N TYR A 63 11.12 -12.15 0.99
CA TYR A 63 11.92 -11.28 0.14
C TYR A 63 13.38 -11.73 0.19
N SER A 64 13.98 -12.03 -0.97
CA SER A 64 15.43 -12.14 -1.09
C SER A 64 16.07 -10.78 -0.81
N LYS A 65 17.32 -10.79 -0.34
CA LYS A 65 18.09 -9.59 0.01
C LYS A 65 17.85 -8.45 -1.00
N PRO A 66 17.61 -7.20 -0.56
CA PRO A 66 17.52 -6.09 -1.47
C PRO A 66 18.81 -5.99 -2.30
N GLU A 67 18.67 -5.83 -3.62
CA GLU A 67 19.77 -5.78 -4.59
C GLU A 67 20.77 -4.66 -4.28
N ARG A 68 20.33 -3.63 -3.54
CA ARG A 68 21.17 -2.53 -3.07
C ARG A 68 21.14 -2.46 -1.54
N PRO A 69 22.23 -2.82 -0.85
CA PRO A 69 22.35 -2.59 0.58
C PRO A 69 22.37 -1.09 0.88
N VAL A 70 21.76 -0.70 2.02
CA VAL A 70 21.81 0.68 2.51
C VAL A 70 23.25 1.02 2.87
N LYS A 71 23.71 2.22 2.49
CA LYS A 71 25.07 2.69 2.76
C LYS A 71 25.09 3.73 3.88
N ASP A 72 26.17 3.73 4.66
CA ASP A 72 26.45 4.76 5.63
C ASP A 72 26.91 6.09 4.96
N LYS A 73 27.28 7.09 5.75
CA LYS A 73 27.80 8.38 5.25
C LYS A 73 29.16 8.24 4.57
N GLU A 74 29.89 7.17 4.85
CA GLU A 74 31.20 6.84 4.30
C GLU A 74 31.09 5.89 3.09
N VAL A 75 29.88 5.70 2.54
CA VAL A 75 29.57 4.87 1.37
C VAL A 75 29.77 3.36 1.62
N LYS A 76 30.00 2.93 2.86
CA LYS A 76 30.14 1.51 3.22
C LYS A 76 28.76 0.86 3.40
N PRO A 77 28.58 -0.38 2.93
CA PRO A 77 27.31 -1.09 3.07
C PRO A 77 27.05 -1.48 4.54
N ILE A 78 25.85 -1.18 5.01
CA ILE A 78 25.35 -1.56 6.33
C ILE A 78 24.71 -2.95 6.24
N THR A 79 25.18 -3.87 7.08
CA THR A 79 24.71 -5.27 7.11
C THR A 79 23.78 -5.57 8.29
N GLU A 80 23.81 -4.74 9.34
CA GLU A 80 23.02 -4.91 10.55
C GLU A 80 21.70 -4.09 10.51
N ILE A 81 20.59 -4.71 10.92
CA ILE A 81 19.25 -4.10 10.88
C ILE A 81 19.17 -2.87 11.79
N GLN A 82 19.76 -2.91 12.98
CA GLN A 82 19.74 -1.79 13.92
C GLN A 82 20.48 -0.57 13.35
N GLN A 83 21.66 -0.77 12.76
CA GLN A 83 22.40 0.28 12.09
C GLN A 83 21.65 0.86 10.89
N GLN A 84 20.93 0.01 10.14
CA GLN A 84 20.08 0.47 9.04
C GLN A 84 18.93 1.34 9.56
N GLN A 85 18.29 0.98 10.66
CA GLN A 85 17.25 1.81 11.30
C GLN A 85 17.80 3.16 11.77
N ASN A 86 18.96 3.16 12.42
CA ASN A 86 19.62 4.39 12.85
C ASN A 86 19.95 5.29 11.64
N ARG A 87 20.45 4.70 10.54
CA ARG A 87 20.72 5.42 9.30
C ARG A 87 19.45 6.05 8.70
N TRP A 88 18.31 5.35 8.77
CA TRP A 88 17.02 5.91 8.35
C TRP A 88 16.61 7.10 9.22
N VAL A 89 16.72 6.98 10.54
CA VAL A 89 16.40 8.07 11.48
C VAL A 89 17.24 9.31 11.18
N GLU A 90 18.57 9.16 11.09
CA GLU A 90 19.47 10.28 10.76
C GLU A 90 19.12 10.94 9.42
N TYR A 91 18.84 10.15 8.39
CA TYR A 91 18.51 10.66 7.05
C TYR A 91 17.19 11.46 7.06
N PHE A 92 16.17 10.96 7.77
CA PHE A 92 14.90 11.66 7.91
C PHE A 92 15.01 12.92 8.77
N GLU A 93 15.87 12.91 9.78
CA GLU A 93 16.19 14.11 10.57
C GLU A 93 16.92 15.16 9.73
N GLU A 94 17.90 14.75 8.92
CA GLU A 94 18.64 15.66 8.02
C GLU A 94 17.70 16.34 7.01
N ILE A 95 16.79 15.57 6.40
CA ILE A 95 15.83 16.11 5.43
C ILE A 95 14.83 17.05 6.10
N GLN A 96 14.28 16.69 7.26
CA GLN A 96 13.23 17.49 7.91
C GLN A 96 13.79 18.73 8.62
N ASN A 97 15.04 18.69 9.07
CA ASN A 97 15.71 19.83 9.70
C ASN A 97 16.57 20.64 8.74
N ARG A 98 16.58 20.31 7.43
CA ARG A 98 17.31 21.07 6.43
C ARG A 98 16.77 22.51 6.39
N PRO A 99 17.59 23.53 6.69
CA PRO A 99 17.15 24.91 6.57
C PRO A 99 16.81 25.20 5.10
N THR A 100 15.81 26.06 4.89
CA THR A 100 15.44 26.52 3.54
C THR A 100 16.71 26.94 2.80
N PRO A 101 17.01 26.34 1.63
CA PRO A 101 18.19 26.72 0.89
C PRO A 101 18.13 28.24 0.62
N MET A 102 19.18 28.96 1.02
CA MET A 102 19.25 30.42 0.90
C MET A 102 19.18 30.90 -0.55
N ASN A 103 19.54 30.02 -1.48
CA ASN A 103 19.34 30.27 -2.89
C ASN A 103 18.01 29.64 -3.30
N PRO A 104 17.07 30.42 -3.84
CA PRO A 104 15.93 29.83 -4.52
C PRO A 104 16.46 28.86 -5.59
N PRO A 105 15.80 27.71 -5.82
CA PRO A 105 16.14 26.87 -6.96
C PRO A 105 16.11 27.74 -8.21
N ASP A 106 17.20 27.71 -8.99
CA ASP A 106 17.28 28.38 -10.28
C ASP A 106 16.36 27.63 -11.24
N ILE A 107 15.08 28.00 -11.19
CA ILE A 107 14.05 27.52 -12.11
C ILE A 107 14.05 28.56 -13.23
N GLU A 108 14.66 28.22 -14.36
CA GLU A 108 14.43 28.98 -15.59
C GLU A 108 12.92 29.07 -15.81
N VAL A 109 12.36 30.26 -15.59
CA VAL A 109 10.95 30.52 -15.79
C VAL A 109 10.73 30.47 -17.30
N ALA A 110 10.16 29.37 -17.78
CA ALA A 110 9.57 29.35 -19.11
C ALA A 110 8.42 30.36 -19.11
N HIS A 111 8.70 31.58 -19.56
CA HIS A 111 7.69 32.59 -19.84
C HIS A 111 6.88 32.13 -21.05
N THR A 112 5.87 31.30 -20.79
CA THR A 112 4.73 31.17 -21.71
C THR A 112 3.50 31.08 -20.84
N ASP A 113 2.89 32.24 -20.63
CA ASP A 113 1.52 32.36 -20.15
C ASP A 113 0.59 31.71 -21.18
N LEU A 114 0.44 30.39 -21.11
CA LEU A 114 -0.66 29.72 -21.76
C LEU A 114 -1.91 30.01 -20.92
N PRO A 115 -2.94 30.68 -21.45
CA PRO A 115 -4.19 30.87 -20.74
C PRO A 115 -4.84 29.50 -20.55
N ILE A 116 -4.74 28.96 -19.34
CA ILE A 116 -5.53 27.81 -18.93
C ILE A 116 -6.96 28.30 -18.79
N ASP A 117 -7.76 28.06 -19.83
CA ASP A 117 -9.20 28.28 -19.82
C ASP A 117 -9.81 27.43 -18.69
N THR A 118 -10.14 28.09 -17.59
CA THR A 118 -10.86 27.50 -16.46
C THR A 118 -12.35 27.72 -16.67
N GLU A 119 -12.89 27.25 -17.80
CA GLU A 119 -14.34 27.01 -17.91
C GLU A 119 -14.70 25.87 -16.94
N LEU A 120 -14.89 26.24 -15.67
CA LEU A 120 -15.66 25.47 -14.71
C LEU A 120 -17.09 25.41 -15.25
N ARG A 121 -17.38 24.40 -16.06
CA ARG A 121 -18.75 24.01 -16.36
C ARG A 121 -19.40 23.61 -15.05
N HIS A 122 -20.10 24.58 -14.48
CA HIS A 122 -21.00 24.42 -13.36
C HIS A 122 -22.10 23.45 -13.81
N TYR A 123 -21.82 22.15 -13.74
CA TYR A 123 -22.84 21.13 -13.89
C TYR A 123 -23.71 21.25 -12.65
N GLY A 124 -24.84 21.96 -12.81
CA GLY A 124 -25.79 22.22 -11.76
C GLY A 124 -26.28 20.90 -11.18
N SER A 125 -25.78 20.54 -10.00
CA SER A 125 -26.39 19.52 -9.16
C SER A 125 -27.74 20.06 -8.70
N SER A 126 -28.77 19.77 -9.50
CA SER A 126 -30.18 19.97 -9.14
C SER A 126 -30.50 19.06 -7.95
N SER A 127 -30.56 19.63 -6.75
CA SER A 127 -31.13 18.95 -5.58
C SER A 127 -32.65 19.00 -5.71
N ASN A 128 -33.26 17.87 -6.06
CA ASN A 128 -34.70 17.71 -5.92
C ASN A 128 -34.99 17.27 -4.49
N ASN A 129 -35.61 18.20 -3.76
CA ASN A 129 -36.05 18.05 -2.40
C ASN A 129 -37.49 17.52 -2.45
N GLN A 130 -37.75 16.35 -1.85
CA GLN A 130 -39.07 16.08 -1.27
C GLN A 130 -38.88 15.60 0.18
N LEU A 131 -39.50 16.39 1.06
CA LEU A 131 -39.81 16.19 2.48
C LEU A 131 -40.11 14.71 2.80
N SER A 132 -39.91 14.14 3.98
CA SER A 132 -39.52 14.57 5.32
C SER A 132 -39.69 13.31 6.18
N VAL A 133 -38.80 13.00 7.12
CA VAL A 133 -39.17 12.61 8.50
C VAL A 133 -37.95 12.80 9.38
N THR A 134 -38.13 13.71 10.32
CA THR A 134 -37.29 14.04 11.46
C THR A 134 -37.03 12.85 12.36
N ARG A 135 -35.75 12.62 12.71
CA ARG A 135 -35.38 12.08 14.02
C ARG A 135 -34.26 12.93 14.59
N HIS A 136 -34.58 13.59 15.69
CA HIS A 136 -33.67 14.39 16.48
C HIS A 136 -32.55 13.49 17.04
N CYS A 137 -31.30 13.81 16.73
CA CYS A 137 -30.17 13.41 17.55
C CYS A 137 -29.40 14.67 17.96
N THR A 138 -29.82 15.24 19.08
CA THR A 138 -29.01 16.20 19.83
C THR A 138 -27.83 15.46 20.44
N SER A 139 -26.61 15.78 20.01
CA SER A 139 -25.45 15.72 20.91
C SER A 139 -24.32 16.61 20.42
N THR A 140 -24.37 17.84 20.92
CA THR A 140 -23.28 18.66 21.44
C THR A 140 -21.89 18.44 20.83
N SER A 141 -21.48 19.40 19.99
CA SER A 141 -20.08 19.72 19.71
C SER A 141 -19.28 19.86 21.01
N SER A 142 -18.30 18.98 21.23
CA SER A 142 -17.20 19.22 22.15
C SER A 142 -15.90 19.40 21.36
N ILE A 143 -15.76 20.64 20.85
CA ILE A 143 -14.56 21.48 20.91
C ILE A 143 -13.22 20.76 20.73
N MET A 144 -12.71 20.75 19.50
CA MET A 144 -11.29 20.64 19.20
C MET A 144 -10.72 22.05 18.98
N LYS A 145 -10.40 22.76 20.07
CA LYS A 145 -9.57 23.98 20.03
C LYS A 145 -8.35 23.67 20.90
N ARG A 146 -7.31 23.07 20.31
CA ARG A 146 -6.07 23.76 19.91
C ARG A 146 -5.60 24.74 20.98
N HIS A 147 -4.70 24.24 21.82
CA HIS A 147 -3.77 25.05 22.59
C HIS A 147 -2.96 25.96 21.64
N LEU A 148 -3.01 27.26 21.88
CA LEU A 148 -1.91 28.18 21.59
C LEU A 148 -1.59 28.92 22.89
N THR A 149 -0.31 28.91 23.23
CA THR A 149 0.34 29.46 24.43
C THR A 149 0.54 30.98 24.30
N VAL A 150 0.43 31.72 25.42
CA VAL A 150 1.50 32.51 26.06
C VAL A 150 1.22 32.51 27.56
#